data_AF-A0A0H2SGV6-F1
#
_entry.id   AF-A0A0H2SGV6-F1
#
_cell.length_a   1.000
_cell.length_b   1.000
_cell.length_c   1.000
_cell.angle_alpha   90.00
_cell.angle_beta   90.00
_cell.angle_gamma   90.00
#
_symmetry.space_group_name_H-M   'P 1'
#
loop_
_entity.id
_entity.type
_entity.pdbx_description
1 polymer ?
#
loop_
_entity_poly.entity_id
_entity_poly.type
_entity_poly.pdbx_seq_one_letter_code
_entity_poly.pdbx_strand_id
1 'polypeptide(L)'
;MKLKIIFILILVFILSSCIKQPIKVEDTNFNDLTNSQKELLIRLIATGYNRGGGYSFENLKKLANENGDDYDDNVLYNYKYFIGKINTPPTKVISVKSLVSDDDRIKEYVNNIMNRFSDNSNKNFFIDAFDSKIPTNPIKNDRDFEFLNPNTIKSYEKRDFLVNKVYNLIKRDYSNNYLFKYWYDKFFKDITFNDDNILFYSKFLVDIVYAYTNSDIELKRLQYTGSELYPEVIKLNHIPVELILAIMYQESKFFPGSFRAEISNGNIYALSFGLTHVLIDADFLYISNTDETIGDGDKGERSFDLISYFYLGNNRNEETYFSDWDLITIRGSILYSAIYLDMLYQKLIKYIK
;
A
#
# COMPACT_ATOMS: atom_id res chain seq x y z
N MET A 1 -43.87 37.68 -12.62
CA MET A 1 -42.44 37.47 -12.25
C MET A 1 -42.30 36.84 -10.86
N LYS A 2 -42.94 37.38 -9.81
CA LYS A 2 -42.89 36.84 -8.43
C LYS A 2 -43.32 35.37 -8.29
N LEU A 3 -44.36 34.93 -9.01
CA LEU A 3 -44.85 33.55 -8.94
C LEU A 3 -43.85 32.51 -9.49
N LYS A 4 -43.10 32.85 -10.54
CA LYS A 4 -42.06 31.97 -11.13
C LYS A 4 -40.87 31.79 -10.19
N ILE A 5 -40.49 32.85 -9.47
CA ILE A 5 -39.39 32.81 -8.50
C ILE A 5 -39.75 31.92 -7.30
N ILE A 6 -41.00 32.01 -6.81
CA ILE A 6 -41.50 31.16 -5.72
C ILE A 6 -41.49 29.68 -6.16
N PHE A 7 -41.92 29.37 -7.38
CA PHE A 7 -41.90 28.00 -7.91
C PHE A 7 -40.47 27.44 -8.03
N ILE A 8 -39.51 28.24 -8.47
CA ILE A 8 -38.09 27.84 -8.54
C ILE A 8 -37.51 27.60 -7.14
N LEU A 9 -37.82 28.44 -6.16
CA LEU A 9 -37.37 28.28 -4.77
C LEU A 9 -37.94 27.01 -4.12
N ILE A 10 -39.21 26.70 -4.37
CA ILE A 10 -39.84 25.46 -3.90
C ILE A 10 -39.19 24.24 -4.57
N LEU A 11 -38.91 24.32 -5.89
CA LEU A 11 -38.23 23.24 -6.61
C LEU A 11 -36.81 23.00 -6.07
N VAL A 12 -36.05 24.06 -5.77
CA VAL A 12 -34.71 23.97 -5.16
C VAL A 12 -34.78 23.37 -3.76
N PHE A 13 -35.76 23.72 -2.94
CA PHE A 13 -35.96 23.11 -1.61
C PHE A 13 -36.30 21.62 -1.70
N ILE A 14 -37.20 21.23 -2.61
CA ILE A 14 -37.59 19.82 -2.79
C ILE A 14 -36.41 18.97 -3.32
N LEU A 15 -35.64 19.51 -4.27
CA LEU A 15 -34.45 18.84 -4.81
C LEU A 15 -33.31 18.74 -3.78
N SER A 16 -33.19 19.72 -2.89
CA SER A 16 -32.21 19.70 -1.78
C SER A 16 -32.60 18.72 -0.68
N SER A 17 -33.90 18.48 -0.45
CA SER A 17 -34.39 17.52 0.56
C SER A 17 -34.35 16.05 0.12
N CYS A 18 -34.10 15.78 -1.17
CA CYS A 18 -33.89 14.41 -1.69
C CYS A 18 -32.42 13.99 -1.73
N ILE A 19 -31.49 14.85 -1.32
CA ILE A 19 -30.11 14.43 -1.08
C ILE A 19 -30.11 13.74 0.28
N LYS A 20 -30.18 12.39 0.26
CA LYS A 20 -29.82 11.58 1.43
C LYS A 20 -28.47 12.11 1.91
N GLN A 21 -28.46 12.83 3.02
CA GLN A 21 -27.19 13.18 3.65
C GLN A 21 -26.45 11.85 3.84
N PRO A 22 -25.19 11.73 3.37
CA PRO A 22 -24.42 10.54 3.67
C PRO A 22 -24.47 10.38 5.18
N ILE A 23 -24.95 9.22 5.63
CA ILE A 23 -24.97 8.89 7.06
C ILE A 23 -23.57 9.17 7.54
N LYS A 24 -23.45 10.13 8.46
CA LYS A 24 -22.16 10.47 9.07
C LYS A 24 -21.69 9.18 9.71
N VAL A 25 -20.69 8.55 9.09
CA VAL A 25 -20.12 7.32 9.63
C VAL A 25 -19.49 7.75 10.95
N GLU A 26 -20.11 7.38 12.06
CA GLU A 26 -19.46 7.51 13.37
C GLU A 26 -18.12 6.78 13.27
N ASP A 27 -17.08 7.42 13.80
CA ASP A 27 -15.74 6.87 13.88
C ASP A 27 -15.84 5.50 14.55
N THR A 28 -15.69 4.45 13.75
CA THR A 28 -15.90 3.09 14.22
C THR A 28 -14.65 2.36 13.93
N ASN A 29 -14.08 1.77 14.96
CA ASN A 29 -12.79 1.15 14.83
C ASN A 29 -13.00 -0.23 14.18
N PHE A 30 -12.03 -0.71 13.42
CA PHE A 30 -11.98 -2.08 12.90
C PHE A 30 -12.29 -3.12 14.00
N ASN A 31 -11.94 -2.79 15.25
CA ASN A 31 -12.19 -3.61 16.43
C ASN A 31 -13.67 -3.88 16.74
N ASP A 32 -14.58 -2.97 16.39
CA ASP A 32 -16.01 -3.04 16.76
C ASP A 32 -16.80 -4.06 15.94
N LEU A 33 -16.22 -4.56 14.85
CA LEU A 33 -16.86 -5.50 13.94
C LEU A 33 -16.85 -6.94 14.50
N THR A 34 -17.92 -7.68 14.23
CA THR A 34 -17.95 -9.14 14.45
C THR A 34 -16.92 -9.85 13.57
N ASN A 35 -16.56 -11.09 13.91
CA ASN A 35 -15.60 -11.85 13.11
C ASN A 35 -16.04 -12.03 11.65
N SER A 36 -17.31 -12.35 11.38
CA SER A 36 -17.81 -12.49 10.01
C SER A 36 -17.75 -11.18 9.23
N GLN A 37 -18.08 -10.06 9.88
CA GLN A 37 -17.96 -8.72 9.28
C GLN A 37 -16.50 -8.36 8.97
N LYS A 38 -15.56 -8.63 9.88
CA LYS A 38 -14.12 -8.45 9.65
C LYS A 38 -13.64 -9.27 8.46
N GLU A 39 -14.02 -10.55 8.40
CA GLU A 39 -13.59 -11.43 7.30
C GLU A 39 -14.15 -10.96 5.95
N LEU A 40 -15.42 -10.56 5.87
CA LEU A 40 -15.99 -9.99 4.66
C LEU A 40 -15.30 -8.68 4.26
N LEU A 41 -15.07 -7.77 5.22
CA LEU A 41 -14.42 -6.49 4.97
C LEU A 41 -13.01 -6.66 4.41
N ILE A 42 -12.22 -7.56 5.02
CA ILE A 42 -10.85 -7.84 4.58
C ILE A 42 -10.84 -8.38 3.15
N ARG A 43 -11.76 -9.29 2.81
CA ARG A 43 -11.85 -9.83 1.45
C ARG A 43 -12.16 -8.72 0.45
N LEU A 44 -13.15 -7.88 0.73
CA LEU A 44 -13.52 -6.78 -0.15
C LEU A 44 -12.42 -5.72 -0.28
N ILE A 45 -11.73 -5.39 0.82
CA ILE A 45 -10.54 -4.51 0.79
C ILE A 45 -9.46 -5.14 -0.07
N ALA A 46 -9.12 -6.42 0.13
CA ALA A 46 -8.09 -7.10 -0.64
C ALA A 46 -8.44 -7.19 -2.14
N THR A 47 -9.70 -7.48 -2.48
CA THR A 47 -10.18 -7.43 -3.86
C THR A 47 -10.04 -6.02 -4.45
N GLY A 48 -10.44 -4.98 -3.71
CA GLY A 48 -10.28 -3.59 -4.15
C GLY A 48 -8.81 -3.17 -4.27
N TYR A 49 -7.95 -3.67 -3.41
CA TYR A 49 -6.51 -3.41 -3.43
C TYR A 49 -5.89 -3.97 -4.72
N ASN A 50 -6.20 -5.23 -5.06
CA ASN A 50 -5.63 -5.95 -6.20
C ASN A 50 -6.29 -5.58 -7.55
N ARG A 51 -7.61 -5.43 -7.59
CA ARG A 51 -8.37 -5.21 -8.84
C ARG A 51 -8.70 -3.74 -9.11
N GLY A 52 -8.56 -2.87 -8.11
CA GLY A 52 -8.84 -1.44 -8.19
C GLY A 52 -9.99 -1.01 -7.28
N GLY A 53 -9.75 0.03 -6.48
CA GLY A 53 -10.71 0.54 -5.50
C GLY A 53 -11.92 1.25 -6.10
N GLY A 54 -11.94 1.49 -7.41
CA GLY A 54 -13.02 2.20 -8.10
C GLY A 54 -14.34 1.42 -8.17
N TYR A 55 -14.31 0.09 -8.10
CA TYR A 55 -15.50 -0.76 -8.21
C TYR A 55 -16.54 -0.49 -7.11
N SER A 56 -17.83 -0.65 -7.42
CA SER A 56 -18.90 -0.59 -6.42
C SER A 56 -18.80 -1.75 -5.41
N PHE A 57 -19.45 -1.60 -4.25
CA PHE A 57 -19.51 -2.68 -3.25
C PHE A 57 -20.01 -4.00 -3.83
N GLU A 58 -21.11 -3.98 -4.59
CA GLU A 58 -21.67 -5.19 -5.21
C GLU A 58 -20.72 -5.82 -6.24
N ASN A 59 -20.00 -5.00 -7.01
CA ASN A 59 -19.01 -5.51 -7.96
C ASN A 59 -17.82 -6.15 -7.24
N LEU A 60 -17.30 -5.51 -6.18
CA LEU A 60 -16.22 -6.09 -5.36
C LEU A 60 -16.66 -7.39 -4.70
N LYS A 61 -17.90 -7.45 -4.21
CA LYS A 61 -18.47 -8.68 -3.63
C LYS A 61 -18.62 -9.78 -4.67
N LYS A 62 -19.02 -9.45 -5.90
CA LYS A 62 -19.05 -10.42 -7.00
C LYS A 62 -17.64 -10.93 -7.30
N LEU A 63 -16.68 -10.03 -7.52
CA LEU A 63 -15.28 -10.35 -7.82
C LEU A 63 -14.63 -11.22 -6.73
N ALA A 64 -14.86 -10.92 -5.45
CA ALA A 64 -14.37 -11.72 -4.32
C ALA A 64 -14.96 -13.16 -4.28
N ASN A 65 -16.10 -13.39 -4.95
CA ASN A 65 -16.73 -14.71 -5.06
C ASN A 65 -16.50 -15.37 -6.44
N GLU A 66 -15.74 -14.74 -7.34
CA GLU A 66 -15.43 -15.34 -8.64
C GLU A 66 -14.47 -16.51 -8.47
N ASN A 67 -14.83 -17.66 -9.03
CA ASN A 67 -13.99 -18.85 -8.96
C ASN A 67 -12.65 -18.60 -9.68
N GLY A 68 -11.54 -18.66 -8.93
CA GLY A 68 -10.19 -18.64 -9.48
C GLY A 68 -9.36 -17.39 -9.16
N ASP A 69 -9.94 -16.35 -8.54
CA ASP A 69 -9.13 -15.32 -7.87
C ASP A 69 -8.90 -15.73 -6.41
N ASP A 70 -7.66 -16.00 -6.07
CA ASP A 70 -7.28 -16.42 -4.72
C ASP A 70 -6.67 -15.29 -3.89
N TYR A 71 -6.55 -14.08 -4.44
CA TYR A 71 -5.82 -12.99 -3.79
C TYR A 71 -6.46 -12.60 -2.45
N ASP A 72 -7.77 -12.38 -2.43
CA ASP A 72 -8.50 -11.94 -1.24
C ASP A 72 -8.51 -13.03 -0.15
N ASP A 73 -8.68 -14.29 -0.56
CA ASP A 73 -8.58 -15.43 0.35
C ASP A 73 -7.16 -15.57 0.94
N ASN A 74 -6.11 -15.30 0.15
CA ASN A 74 -4.73 -15.31 0.65
C ASN A 74 -4.47 -14.19 1.65
N VAL A 75 -4.92 -12.96 1.37
CA VAL A 75 -4.80 -11.84 2.31
C VAL A 75 -5.56 -12.15 3.60
N LEU A 76 -6.77 -12.70 3.50
CA LEU A 76 -7.54 -13.11 4.67
C LEU A 76 -6.81 -14.19 5.48
N TYR A 77 -6.21 -15.18 4.82
CA TYR A 77 -5.44 -16.23 5.47
C TYR A 77 -4.20 -15.66 6.17
N ASN A 78 -3.44 -14.78 5.49
CA ASN A 78 -2.29 -14.08 6.07
C ASN A 78 -2.71 -13.27 7.31
N TYR A 79 -3.82 -12.52 7.21
CA TYR A 79 -4.35 -11.76 8.34
C TYR A 79 -4.69 -12.69 9.52
N LYS A 80 -5.40 -13.81 9.26
CA LYS A 80 -5.71 -14.84 10.28
C LYS A 80 -4.45 -15.39 10.94
N TYR A 81 -3.35 -15.53 10.21
CA TYR A 81 -2.05 -15.94 10.76
C TYR A 81 -1.44 -14.89 11.68
N PHE A 82 -1.49 -13.61 11.29
CA PHE A 82 -0.98 -12.49 12.08
C PHE A 82 -1.82 -12.16 13.31
N ILE A 83 -3.11 -12.51 13.35
CA ILE A 83 -3.92 -12.41 14.58
C ILE A 83 -3.88 -13.67 15.45
N GLY A 84 -3.17 -14.73 15.02
CA GLY A 84 -3.06 -15.99 15.77
C GLY A 84 -4.28 -16.91 15.71
N LYS A 85 -5.25 -16.63 14.83
CA LYS A 85 -6.41 -17.52 14.60
C LYS A 85 -5.98 -18.82 13.91
N ILE A 86 -4.89 -18.77 13.15
CA ILE A 86 -4.23 -19.94 12.56
C ILE A 86 -2.72 -19.89 12.82
N ASN A 87 -2.11 -21.06 12.95
CA ASN A 87 -0.67 -21.20 13.17
C ASN A 87 0.09 -21.75 11.98
N THR A 88 -0.62 -22.32 11.00
CA THR A 88 -0.02 -22.79 9.76
C THR A 88 0.41 -21.59 8.92
N PRO A 89 1.70 -21.49 8.56
CA PRO A 89 2.18 -20.46 7.66
C PRO A 89 1.45 -20.55 6.31
N PRO A 90 1.13 -19.42 5.65
CA PRO A 90 0.50 -19.42 4.33
C PRO A 90 1.35 -20.21 3.34
N THR A 91 0.80 -21.28 2.76
CA THR A 91 1.55 -22.24 1.94
C THR A 91 1.56 -21.90 0.46
N LYS A 92 0.75 -20.94 0.02
CA LYS A 92 0.77 -20.49 -1.37
C LYS A 92 2.08 -19.76 -1.66
N VAL A 93 2.98 -20.51 -2.29
CA VAL A 93 4.14 -19.97 -2.98
C VAL A 93 3.58 -19.18 -4.15
N ILE A 94 3.69 -17.86 -4.10
CA ILE A 94 3.54 -17.04 -5.30
C ILE A 94 4.65 -17.52 -6.22
N SER A 95 4.27 -18.28 -7.25
CA SER A 95 5.26 -18.91 -8.10
C SER A 95 6.09 -17.82 -8.78
N VAL A 96 7.40 -18.01 -8.84
CA VAL A 96 8.32 -17.14 -9.60
C VAL A 96 7.85 -16.98 -11.05
N LYS A 97 7.12 -17.96 -11.59
CA LYS A 97 6.47 -17.90 -12.92
C LYS A 97 5.36 -16.85 -13.08
N SER A 98 4.85 -16.27 -11.98
CA SER A 98 3.93 -15.11 -12.03
C SER A 98 4.66 -13.77 -12.12
N LEU A 99 6.00 -13.75 -12.02
CA LEU A 99 6.85 -12.58 -12.22
C LEU A 99 7.15 -12.39 -13.72
N VAL A 100 6.12 -12.15 -14.54
CA VAL A 100 6.23 -11.96 -16.00
C VAL A 100 7.12 -10.76 -16.40
N SER A 101 7.69 -10.04 -15.43
CA SER A 101 8.28 -8.73 -15.62
C SER A 101 9.61 -8.54 -14.86
N ASP A 102 10.44 -9.57 -14.76
CA ASP A 102 11.82 -9.42 -14.28
C ASP A 102 12.66 -8.70 -15.36
N ASP A 103 12.48 -7.38 -15.47
CA ASP A 103 13.18 -6.52 -16.41
C ASP A 103 14.48 -6.01 -15.78
N ASP A 104 15.61 -6.30 -16.43
CA ASP A 104 16.94 -5.97 -15.90
C ASP A 104 17.17 -4.46 -15.75
N ARG A 105 16.52 -3.62 -16.57
CA ARG A 105 16.63 -2.15 -16.49
C ARG A 105 15.91 -1.62 -15.26
N ILE A 106 14.73 -2.16 -14.96
CA ILE A 106 13.99 -1.83 -13.73
C ILE A 106 14.75 -2.30 -12.50
N LYS A 107 15.33 -3.51 -12.56
CA LYS A 107 16.20 -4.01 -11.48
C LYS A 107 17.40 -3.10 -11.24
N GLU A 108 18.08 -2.66 -12.30
CA GLU A 108 19.21 -1.71 -12.17
C GLU A 108 18.74 -0.37 -11.59
N TYR A 109 17.58 0.12 -12.01
CA TYR A 109 16.96 1.31 -11.47
C TYR A 109 16.71 1.21 -9.95
N VAL A 110 16.06 0.14 -9.50
CA VAL A 110 15.82 -0.13 -8.07
C VAL A 110 17.15 -0.24 -7.30
N ASN A 111 18.14 -0.92 -7.86
CA ASN A 111 19.47 -1.06 -7.26
C ASN A 111 20.16 0.32 -7.09
N ASN A 112 20.02 1.22 -8.06
CA ASN A 112 20.56 2.58 -7.98
C ASN A 112 19.90 3.40 -6.86
N ILE A 113 18.59 3.24 -6.64
CA ILE A 113 17.88 3.86 -5.51
C ILE A 113 18.42 3.33 -4.18
N MET A 114 18.48 2.00 -4.03
CA MET A 114 18.95 1.33 -2.80
C MET A 114 20.37 1.76 -2.40
N ASN A 115 21.27 1.87 -3.38
CA ASN A 115 22.65 2.28 -3.15
C ASN A 115 22.78 3.74 -2.67
N ARG A 116 21.79 4.59 -2.97
CA ARG A 116 21.76 5.98 -2.49
C ARG A 116 21.23 6.11 -1.06
N PHE A 117 20.39 5.18 -0.62
CA PHE A 117 19.89 5.15 0.76
C PHE A 117 20.89 4.55 1.73
N SER A 118 21.72 3.62 1.26
CA SER A 118 22.70 2.91 2.08
C SER A 118 23.75 3.87 2.68
N ASP A 119 23.57 4.22 3.95
CA ASP A 119 24.43 5.17 4.68
C ASP A 119 25.21 4.53 5.85
N ASN A 120 25.07 3.21 6.06
CA ASN A 120 25.63 2.42 7.16
C ASN A 120 25.20 2.90 8.57
N SER A 121 24.05 3.58 8.69
CA SER A 121 23.55 4.08 9.98
C SER A 121 22.98 2.97 10.88
N ASN A 122 22.53 1.85 10.29
CA ASN A 122 22.02 0.68 10.98
C ASN A 122 23.09 -0.42 11.09
N LYS A 123 22.94 -1.28 12.10
CA LYS A 123 23.78 -2.49 12.22
C LYS A 123 23.46 -3.53 11.15
N ASN A 124 22.33 -3.39 10.47
CA ASN A 124 21.88 -4.27 9.41
C ASN A 124 21.83 -3.51 8.08
N PHE A 125 22.81 -3.77 7.22
CA PHE A 125 22.93 -3.16 5.89
C PHE A 125 21.64 -3.29 5.05
N PHE A 126 20.88 -4.37 5.25
CA PHE A 126 19.63 -4.57 4.54
C PHE A 126 18.57 -3.54 4.95
N ILE A 127 18.56 -3.12 6.21
CA ILE A 127 17.66 -2.05 6.66
C ILE A 127 18.14 -0.70 6.08
N ASP A 128 19.44 -0.44 6.08
CA ASP A 128 20.01 0.81 5.54
C ASP A 128 19.63 1.03 4.07
N ALA A 129 19.55 -0.04 3.29
CA ALA A 129 19.15 0.05 1.89
C ALA A 129 17.71 0.54 1.68
N PHE A 130 16.86 0.60 2.73
CA PHE A 130 15.43 0.90 2.60
C PHE A 130 14.80 1.76 3.71
N ASP A 131 15.51 2.16 4.78
CA ASP A 131 14.99 3.02 5.88
C ASP A 131 15.27 4.52 5.68
N SER A 132 15.12 5.01 4.44
CA SER A 132 15.15 6.45 4.22
C SER A 132 13.84 7.09 4.69
N LYS A 133 13.93 8.29 5.28
CA LYS A 133 12.75 9.11 5.62
C LYS A 133 12.10 9.63 4.34
N ILE A 134 10.77 9.70 4.34
CA ILE A 134 9.98 10.21 3.22
C ILE A 134 9.59 11.68 3.45
N PRO A 135 9.39 12.50 2.40
CA PRO A 135 9.66 12.18 1.02
C PRO A 135 11.16 12.09 0.70
N THR A 136 11.49 11.26 -0.26
CA THR A 136 12.81 11.02 -0.83
C THR A 136 12.86 11.58 -2.24
N ASN A 137 14.01 12.16 -2.59
CA ASN A 137 14.24 12.78 -3.91
C ASN A 137 13.14 13.76 -4.40
N PRO A 138 12.61 14.66 -3.54
CA PRO A 138 11.58 15.61 -3.95
C PRO A 138 12.10 16.66 -4.94
N ILE A 139 11.24 17.08 -5.88
CA ILE A 139 11.51 18.24 -6.75
C ILE A 139 11.41 19.54 -5.94
N LYS A 140 10.46 19.64 -5.00
CA LYS A 140 10.24 20.81 -4.13
C LYS A 140 10.33 20.48 -2.64
N ASN A 141 10.97 21.38 -1.89
CA ASN A 141 11.24 21.27 -0.45
C ASN A 141 10.65 22.44 0.36
N ASP A 142 9.61 23.11 -0.15
CA ASP A 142 8.96 24.27 0.47
C ASP A 142 7.83 23.87 1.44
N ARG A 143 7.65 22.58 1.71
CA ARG A 143 6.66 22.03 2.65
C ARG A 143 7.31 21.03 3.60
N ASP A 144 6.90 21.09 4.86
CA ASP A 144 7.34 20.14 5.89
C ASP A 144 6.46 18.88 5.90
N PHE A 145 7.13 17.73 5.91
CA PHE A 145 6.55 16.39 5.93
C PHE A 145 7.13 15.52 7.06
N GLU A 146 7.83 16.11 8.04
CA GLU A 146 8.43 15.36 9.16
C GLU A 146 7.39 14.53 9.92
N PHE A 147 6.16 15.05 10.06
CA PHE A 147 5.05 14.36 10.72
C PHE A 147 4.66 13.02 10.05
N LEU A 148 5.04 12.79 8.79
CA LEU A 148 4.81 11.53 8.07
C LEU A 148 5.86 10.45 8.39
N ASN A 149 6.85 10.75 9.24
CA ASN A 149 7.89 9.82 9.66
C ASN A 149 7.79 9.58 11.18
N PRO A 150 6.76 8.85 11.64
CA PRO A 150 6.57 8.63 13.06
C PRO A 150 7.78 7.91 13.67
N ASN A 151 8.06 8.25 14.92
CA ASN A 151 9.08 7.58 15.71
C ASN A 151 8.70 6.12 15.94
N THR A 152 9.68 5.23 15.85
CA THR A 152 9.50 3.80 16.06
C THR A 152 8.99 3.50 17.47
N ILE A 153 7.93 2.70 17.59
CA ILE A 153 7.38 2.28 18.88
C ILE A 153 7.77 0.81 19.11
N LYS A 154 8.48 0.54 20.21
CA LYS A 154 9.03 -0.81 20.53
C LYS A 154 8.39 -1.46 21.75
N SER A 155 7.42 -0.80 22.38
CA SER A 155 6.80 -1.28 23.62
C SER A 155 5.29 -1.38 23.43
N TYR A 156 4.83 -2.58 23.05
CA TYR A 156 3.42 -2.90 22.91
C TYR A 156 3.19 -4.42 23.06
N GLU A 157 2.02 -4.81 23.56
CA GLU A 157 1.71 -6.17 24.03
C GLU A 157 1.98 -7.26 22.97
N LYS A 158 1.58 -7.03 21.72
CA LYS A 158 1.69 -8.03 20.64
C LYS A 158 3.03 -8.05 19.92
N ARG A 159 4.01 -7.23 20.34
CA ARG A 159 5.26 -7.03 19.60
C ARG A 159 5.98 -8.33 19.29
N ASP A 160 6.37 -9.07 20.31
CA ASP A 160 7.19 -10.27 20.14
C ASP A 160 6.44 -11.36 19.36
N PHE A 161 5.12 -11.43 19.53
CA PHE A 161 4.27 -12.32 18.77
C PHE A 161 4.31 -12.01 17.26
N LEU A 162 4.10 -10.76 16.87
CA LEU A 162 4.13 -10.35 15.46
C LEU A 162 5.54 -10.46 14.86
N VAL A 163 6.57 -10.06 15.61
CA VAL A 163 7.98 -10.21 15.19
C VAL A 163 8.29 -11.68 14.89
N ASN A 164 7.88 -12.61 15.76
CA ASN A 164 8.09 -14.04 15.53
C ASN A 164 7.33 -14.54 14.29
N LYS A 165 6.11 -14.05 14.04
CA LYS A 165 5.35 -14.40 12.84
C LYS A 165 6.06 -13.94 11.55
N VAL A 166 6.54 -12.70 11.51
CA VAL A 166 7.30 -12.17 10.37
C VAL A 166 8.63 -12.91 10.19
N TYR A 167 9.39 -13.10 11.27
CA TYR A 167 10.66 -13.84 11.28
C TYR A 167 10.51 -15.23 10.67
N ASN A 168 9.50 -15.98 11.10
CA ASN A 168 9.28 -17.35 10.61
C ASN A 168 8.95 -17.38 9.12
N LEU A 169 8.20 -16.40 8.60
CA LEU A 169 7.87 -16.32 7.18
C LEU A 169 9.10 -15.97 6.33
N ILE A 170 9.88 -14.97 6.74
CA ILE A 170 11.10 -14.58 6.02
C ILE A 170 12.12 -15.72 6.08
N LYS A 171 12.34 -16.33 7.25
CA LYS A 171 13.25 -17.46 7.39
C LYS A 171 12.86 -18.64 6.50
N ARG A 172 11.58 -18.99 6.48
CA ARG A 172 11.06 -20.05 5.62
C ARG A 172 11.30 -19.73 4.14
N ASP A 173 10.91 -18.54 3.71
CA ASP A 173 11.01 -18.14 2.31
C ASP A 173 12.47 -18.01 1.86
N TYR A 174 13.37 -17.58 2.76
CA TYR A 174 14.81 -17.56 2.53
C TYR A 174 15.39 -18.99 2.42
N SER A 175 15.06 -19.87 3.37
CA SER A 175 15.62 -21.23 3.47
C SER A 175 15.12 -22.16 2.37
N ASN A 176 13.88 -21.97 1.91
CA ASN A 176 13.25 -22.79 0.88
C ASN A 176 13.42 -22.22 -0.54
N ASN A 177 14.25 -21.19 -0.73
CA ASN A 177 14.47 -20.51 -2.01
C ASN A 177 13.16 -20.00 -2.66
N TYR A 178 12.27 -19.40 -1.86
CA TYR A 178 11.05 -18.75 -2.35
C TYR A 178 11.32 -17.28 -2.72
N LEU A 179 10.24 -16.53 -2.98
CA LEU A 179 10.31 -15.19 -3.58
C LEU A 179 11.22 -14.20 -2.82
N PHE A 180 11.23 -14.24 -1.48
CA PHE A 180 12.13 -13.41 -0.69
C PHE A 180 13.61 -13.70 -1.03
N LYS A 181 14.00 -14.98 -1.07
CA LYS A 181 15.37 -15.40 -1.46
C LYS A 181 15.69 -14.99 -2.89
N TYR A 182 14.75 -15.19 -3.79
CA TYR A 182 14.90 -14.85 -5.21
C TYR A 182 15.26 -13.37 -5.40
N TRP A 183 14.52 -12.46 -4.76
CA TRP A 183 14.83 -11.04 -4.83
C TRP A 183 16.14 -10.71 -4.11
N TYR A 184 16.37 -11.30 -2.93
CA TYR A 184 17.60 -11.11 -2.19
C TYR A 184 18.85 -11.42 -3.04
N ASP A 185 18.86 -12.56 -3.74
CA ASP A 185 19.98 -12.97 -4.59
C ASP A 185 20.22 -12.08 -5.81
N LYS A 186 19.20 -11.33 -6.24
CA LYS A 186 19.34 -10.39 -7.35
C LYS A 186 20.14 -9.15 -6.96
N PHE A 187 19.95 -8.65 -5.74
CA PHE A 187 20.55 -7.40 -5.28
C PHE A 187 21.80 -7.62 -4.42
N PHE A 188 21.84 -8.68 -3.62
CA PHE A 188 22.87 -8.89 -2.61
C PHE A 188 23.64 -10.19 -2.85
N LYS A 189 24.22 -10.30 -4.06
CA LYS A 189 25.11 -11.42 -4.40
C LYS A 189 26.25 -11.48 -3.39
N ASP A 190 26.53 -12.69 -2.92
CA ASP A 190 27.65 -13.01 -2.03
C ASP A 190 27.55 -12.48 -0.58
N ILE A 191 26.41 -11.90 -0.18
CA ILE A 191 26.15 -11.51 1.21
C ILE A 191 25.14 -12.50 1.81
N THR A 192 25.49 -13.19 2.90
CA THR A 192 24.56 -14.13 3.54
C THR A 192 23.56 -13.38 4.45
N PHE A 193 22.27 -13.57 4.21
CA PHE A 193 21.22 -13.10 5.13
C PHE A 193 21.01 -14.13 6.25
N ASN A 194 21.68 -13.92 7.38
CA ASN A 194 21.65 -14.87 8.49
C ASN A 194 20.43 -14.66 9.42
N ASP A 195 20.25 -15.56 10.39
CA ASP A 195 19.14 -15.51 11.34
C ASP A 195 19.07 -14.20 12.14
N ASP A 196 20.21 -13.60 12.49
CA ASP A 196 20.25 -12.32 13.19
C ASP A 196 19.77 -11.18 12.27
N ASN A 197 20.20 -11.16 11.00
CA ASN A 197 19.73 -10.19 10.03
C ASN A 197 18.20 -10.29 9.82
N ILE A 198 17.68 -11.52 9.69
CA ILE A 198 16.25 -11.77 9.57
C ILE A 198 15.50 -11.26 10.81
N LEU A 199 16.00 -11.55 12.01
CA LEU A 199 15.37 -11.12 13.27
C LEU A 199 15.40 -9.60 13.42
N PHE A 200 16.51 -8.93 13.12
CA PHE A 200 16.61 -7.48 13.17
C PHE A 200 15.66 -6.83 12.16
N TYR A 201 15.62 -7.32 10.93
CA TYR A 201 14.71 -6.82 9.91
C TYR A 201 13.24 -7.03 10.29
N SER A 202 12.90 -8.21 10.83
CA SER A 202 11.54 -8.50 11.31
C SER A 202 11.11 -7.57 12.44
N LYS A 203 11.99 -7.29 13.42
CA LYS A 203 11.73 -6.31 14.49
C LYS A 203 11.47 -4.93 13.90
N PHE A 204 12.36 -4.48 13.02
CA PHE A 204 12.26 -3.18 12.40
C PHE A 204 10.95 -3.01 11.63
N LEU A 205 10.61 -3.97 10.77
CA LEU A 205 9.40 -3.92 9.95
C LEU A 205 8.13 -3.83 10.80
N VAL A 206 7.99 -4.70 11.81
CA VAL A 206 6.80 -4.69 12.68
C VAL A 206 6.73 -3.40 13.50
N ASP A 207 7.86 -2.92 14.03
CA ASP A 207 7.88 -1.70 14.85
C ASP A 207 7.51 -0.45 14.04
N ILE A 208 7.90 -0.36 12.76
CA ILE A 208 7.51 0.76 11.88
C ILE A 208 6.04 0.65 11.47
N VAL A 209 5.54 -0.53 11.08
CA VAL A 209 4.11 -0.71 10.75
C VAL A 209 3.24 -0.32 11.95
N TYR A 210 3.64 -0.74 13.16
CA TYR A 210 2.98 -0.33 14.39
C TYR A 210 3.03 1.18 14.59
N ALA A 211 4.19 1.82 14.41
CA ALA A 211 4.31 3.27 14.54
C ALA A 211 3.34 4.04 13.63
N TYR A 212 3.14 3.63 12.38
CA TYR A 212 2.17 4.27 11.48
C TYR A 212 0.71 4.03 11.90
N THR A 213 0.35 2.78 12.18
CA THR A 213 -1.03 2.39 12.54
C THR A 213 -1.44 2.81 13.96
N ASN A 214 -0.50 3.26 14.78
CA ASN A 214 -0.73 3.83 16.10
C ASN A 214 -0.35 5.32 16.18
N SER A 215 -0.16 5.99 15.05
CA SER A 215 0.04 7.44 14.99
C SER A 215 -1.28 8.20 14.85
N ASP A 216 -1.27 9.48 15.24
CA ASP A 216 -2.37 10.42 15.00
C ASP A 216 -2.26 11.11 13.63
N ILE A 217 -1.62 10.46 12.65
CA ILE A 217 -1.47 11.03 11.31
C ILE A 217 -2.83 11.04 10.62
N GLU A 218 -3.32 12.25 10.33
CA GLU A 218 -4.50 12.51 9.53
C GLU A 218 -4.15 13.28 8.27
N LEU A 219 -4.66 12.85 7.11
CA LEU A 219 -4.45 13.53 5.83
C LEU A 219 -5.78 14.05 5.30
N LYS A 220 -5.87 15.37 5.17
CA LYS A 220 -7.02 16.02 4.53
C LYS A 220 -6.87 15.96 3.02
N ARG A 221 -7.94 15.61 2.33
CA ARG A 221 -8.00 15.63 0.88
C ARG A 221 -7.77 17.05 0.36
N LEU A 222 -6.75 17.22 -0.48
CA LEU A 222 -6.30 18.51 -1.02
C LEU A 222 -7.08 18.94 -2.25
N GLN A 223 -7.70 17.98 -2.94
CA GLN A 223 -8.39 18.20 -4.22
C GLN A 223 -9.83 17.70 -4.15
N TYR A 224 -10.76 18.45 -4.74
CA TYR A 224 -12.16 18.06 -4.77
C TYR A 224 -12.39 16.87 -5.72
N THR A 225 -13.25 15.94 -5.32
CA THR A 225 -13.75 14.85 -6.18
C THR A 225 -15.11 14.37 -5.69
N GLY A 226 -15.95 13.94 -6.64
CA GLY A 226 -17.23 13.29 -6.35
C GLY A 226 -17.13 11.77 -6.13
N SER A 227 -15.93 11.19 -6.26
CA SER A 227 -15.73 9.75 -6.08
C SER A 227 -15.75 9.37 -4.60
N GLU A 228 -16.52 8.32 -4.27
CA GLU A 228 -16.60 7.77 -2.92
C GLU A 228 -15.31 7.08 -2.45
N LEU A 229 -14.37 6.79 -3.36
CA LEU A 229 -13.09 6.16 -3.02
C LEU A 229 -12.15 7.11 -2.27
N TYR A 230 -12.29 8.42 -2.46
CA TYR A 230 -11.39 9.42 -1.87
C TYR A 230 -12.12 10.15 -0.75
N PRO A 231 -12.10 9.66 0.51
CA PRO A 231 -12.73 10.36 1.64
C PRO A 231 -12.11 11.73 1.89
N GLU A 232 -12.79 12.56 2.68
CA GLU A 232 -12.28 13.90 3.01
C GLU A 232 -11.06 13.86 3.93
N VAL A 233 -10.99 12.86 4.80
CA VAL A 233 -9.91 12.66 5.77
C VAL A 233 -9.50 11.20 5.75
N ILE A 234 -8.19 10.96 5.67
CA ILE A 234 -7.57 9.66 5.88
C ILE A 234 -7.02 9.61 7.29
N LYS A 235 -7.24 8.49 8.00
CA LYS A 235 -6.62 8.22 9.31
C LYS A 235 -5.90 6.89 9.28
N LEU A 236 -4.59 6.91 9.52
CA LEU A 236 -3.78 5.70 9.41
C LEU A 236 -4.08 4.68 10.52
N ASN A 237 -4.66 5.12 11.63
CA ASN A 237 -5.03 4.30 12.78
C ASN A 237 -6.36 3.53 12.64
N HIS A 238 -7.10 3.71 11.54
CA HIS A 238 -8.25 2.84 11.22
C HIS A 238 -7.81 1.44 10.78
N ILE A 239 -6.57 1.30 10.29
CA ILE A 239 -6.08 0.07 9.69
C ILE A 239 -5.25 -0.71 10.73
N PRO A 240 -5.58 -1.98 10.99
CA PRO A 240 -4.81 -2.77 11.95
C PRO A 240 -3.44 -3.17 11.37
N VAL A 241 -2.43 -3.24 12.24
CA VAL A 241 -1.07 -3.71 11.96
C VAL A 241 -1.07 -5.01 11.16
N GLU A 242 -1.89 -5.97 11.58
CA GLU A 242 -1.97 -7.30 11.01
C GLU A 242 -2.44 -7.29 9.55
N LEU A 243 -3.25 -6.30 9.13
CA LEU A 243 -3.70 -6.19 7.73
C LEU A 243 -2.58 -5.64 6.82
N ILE A 244 -1.82 -4.65 7.28
CA ILE A 244 -0.66 -4.16 6.52
C ILE A 244 0.37 -5.28 6.36
N LEU A 245 0.69 -6.02 7.43
CA LEU A 245 1.60 -7.16 7.36
C LEU A 245 1.08 -8.26 6.41
N ALA A 246 -0.24 -8.49 6.38
CA ALA A 246 -0.86 -9.44 5.47
C ALA A 246 -0.72 -9.04 4.00
N ILE A 247 -0.90 -7.76 3.69
CA ILE A 247 -0.68 -7.19 2.35
C ILE A 247 0.79 -7.27 1.97
N MET A 248 1.71 -6.84 2.84
CA MET A 248 3.14 -6.92 2.57
C MET A 248 3.59 -8.35 2.27
N TYR A 249 3.12 -9.31 3.06
CA TYR A 249 3.44 -10.70 2.80
C TYR A 249 2.82 -11.19 1.50
N GLN A 250 1.59 -10.77 1.20
CA GLN A 250 0.94 -11.14 -0.05
C GLN A 250 1.67 -10.57 -1.27
N GLU A 251 2.12 -9.33 -1.23
CA GLU A 251 2.67 -8.65 -2.40
C GLU A 251 4.14 -8.95 -2.64
N SER A 252 4.98 -8.73 -1.63
CA SER A 252 6.45 -8.77 -1.78
C SER A 252 7.11 -9.91 -1.02
N LYS A 253 6.34 -10.66 -0.22
CA LYS A 253 6.87 -11.60 0.79
C LYS A 253 7.88 -10.91 1.73
N PHE A 254 7.64 -9.62 2.01
CA PHE A 254 8.47 -8.72 2.83
C PHE A 254 9.80 -8.27 2.21
N PHE A 255 9.98 -8.33 0.89
CA PHE A 255 11.19 -7.79 0.25
C PHE A 255 10.94 -6.38 -0.33
N PRO A 256 11.54 -5.29 0.19
CA PRO A 256 11.19 -3.93 -0.28
C PRO A 256 11.61 -3.63 -1.72
N GLY A 257 12.71 -4.18 -2.21
CA GLY A 257 13.17 -3.97 -3.58
C GLY A 257 12.43 -4.79 -4.64
N SER A 258 11.33 -5.46 -4.30
CA SER A 258 10.57 -6.24 -5.28
C SER A 258 9.76 -5.32 -6.18
N PHE A 259 9.58 -5.74 -7.43
CA PHE A 259 8.77 -5.01 -8.39
C PHE A 259 8.01 -5.94 -9.34
N ARG A 260 6.96 -5.41 -9.96
CA ARG A 260 6.24 -6.03 -11.08
C ARG A 260 5.89 -4.98 -12.11
N ALA A 261 6.14 -5.28 -13.37
CA ALA A 261 5.80 -4.45 -14.52
C ALA A 261 4.55 -4.98 -15.20
N GLU A 262 3.69 -4.04 -15.59
CA GLU A 262 2.53 -4.28 -16.42
C GLU A 262 2.92 -3.99 -17.87
N ILE A 263 2.84 -5.01 -18.72
CA ILE A 263 3.31 -4.95 -20.11
C ILE A 263 2.12 -5.02 -21.05
N SER A 264 2.05 -4.08 -21.98
CA SER A 264 1.06 -4.05 -23.07
C SER A 264 1.73 -3.58 -24.35
N ASN A 265 1.47 -4.27 -25.47
CA ASN A 265 2.04 -3.94 -26.78
C ASN A 265 3.58 -3.80 -26.81
N GLY A 266 4.29 -4.50 -25.92
CA GLY A 266 5.75 -4.45 -25.81
C GLY A 266 6.29 -3.32 -24.92
N ASN A 267 5.42 -2.44 -24.42
CA ASN A 267 5.79 -1.36 -23.51
C ASN A 267 5.43 -1.71 -22.06
N ILE A 268 6.28 -1.30 -21.13
CA ILE A 268 5.98 -1.28 -19.70
C ILE A 268 5.21 0.02 -19.43
N TYR A 269 3.90 -0.06 -19.23
CA TYR A 269 3.06 1.13 -19.02
C TYR A 269 2.83 1.45 -17.54
N ALA A 270 3.01 0.47 -16.65
CA ALA A 270 2.93 0.70 -15.22
C ALA A 270 3.86 -0.25 -14.47
N LEU A 271 4.28 0.17 -13.27
CA LEU A 271 5.12 -0.59 -12.38
C LEU A 271 4.53 -0.59 -10.98
N SER A 272 4.69 -1.68 -10.26
CA SER A 272 4.40 -1.73 -8.83
C SER A 272 5.68 -2.01 -8.06
N PHE A 273 5.91 -1.25 -7.00
CA PHE A 273 7.15 -1.28 -6.23
C PHE A 273 6.90 -1.51 -4.75
N GLY A 274 7.95 -1.92 -4.04
CA GLY A 274 7.96 -1.85 -2.59
C GLY A 274 7.36 -3.06 -1.92
N LEU A 275 7.27 -2.97 -0.59
CA LEU A 275 6.71 -4.03 0.23
C LEU A 275 5.24 -4.33 -0.12
N THR A 276 4.51 -3.34 -0.61
CA THR A 276 3.06 -3.39 -0.78
C THR A 276 2.63 -3.22 -2.24
N HIS A 277 3.59 -3.21 -3.18
CA HIS A 277 3.36 -3.15 -4.63
C HIS A 277 2.33 -2.07 -5.03
N VAL A 278 2.57 -0.84 -4.59
CA VAL A 278 1.75 0.31 -5.03
C VAL A 278 2.06 0.59 -6.49
N LEU A 279 1.02 0.65 -7.31
CA LEU A 279 1.13 0.87 -8.75
C LEU A 279 1.42 2.35 -9.04
N ILE A 280 2.42 2.59 -9.87
CA ILE A 280 2.83 3.88 -10.42
C ILE A 280 2.81 3.79 -11.95
N ASP A 281 2.49 4.91 -12.58
CA ASP A 281 2.59 5.03 -14.02
C ASP A 281 4.06 5.04 -14.47
N ALA A 282 4.41 4.23 -15.47
CA ALA A 282 5.79 4.07 -15.89
C ALA A 282 6.39 5.38 -16.46
N ASP A 283 5.54 6.28 -16.95
CA ASP A 283 5.95 7.59 -17.47
C ASP A 283 6.46 8.57 -16.40
N PHE A 284 6.29 8.29 -15.10
CA PHE A 284 6.92 9.07 -14.03
C PHE A 284 8.38 8.72 -13.81
N LEU A 285 8.77 7.48 -14.06
CA LEU A 285 10.10 7.02 -13.70
C LEU A 285 11.13 7.73 -14.55
N TYR A 286 12.24 8.14 -13.93
CA TYR A 286 13.31 8.85 -14.64
C TYR A 286 13.78 8.11 -15.93
N ILE A 287 13.81 6.78 -15.87
CA ILE A 287 14.25 5.91 -16.97
C ILE A 287 13.34 5.94 -18.21
N SER A 288 12.06 6.33 -18.09
CA SER A 288 11.14 6.48 -19.24
C SER A 288 11.60 7.58 -20.21
N ASN A 289 12.28 8.62 -19.69
CA ASN A 289 12.83 9.69 -20.52
C ASN A 289 14.01 9.23 -21.40
N THR A 290 14.56 8.06 -21.13
CA THR A 290 15.74 7.50 -21.83
C THR A 290 15.44 6.20 -22.55
N ASP A 291 14.24 5.64 -22.39
CA ASP A 291 13.84 4.36 -22.98
C ASP A 291 12.37 4.39 -23.41
N GLU A 292 12.13 4.44 -24.72
CA GLU A 292 10.79 4.55 -25.33
C GLU A 292 9.89 3.33 -25.09
N THR A 293 10.42 2.23 -24.54
CA THR A 293 9.64 1.04 -24.17
C THR A 293 9.17 1.06 -22.73
N ILE A 294 9.50 2.11 -21.98
CA ILE A 294 9.05 2.36 -20.61
C ILE A 294 8.19 3.62 -20.63
N GLY A 295 6.91 3.47 -20.29
CA GLY A 295 5.87 4.47 -20.51
C GLY A 295 5.04 4.17 -21.76
N ASP A 296 3.86 4.77 -21.83
CA ASP A 296 3.01 4.82 -23.02
C ASP A 296 2.64 6.26 -23.41
N GLY A 297 3.14 7.25 -22.66
CA GLY A 297 2.90 8.68 -22.88
C GLY A 297 1.64 9.20 -22.19
N ASP A 298 0.79 8.33 -21.63
CA ASP A 298 -0.44 8.69 -20.95
C ASP A 298 -0.23 8.74 -19.43
N LYS A 299 0.36 9.84 -18.96
CA LYS A 299 0.70 10.03 -17.54
C LYS A 299 -0.52 10.02 -16.62
N GLY A 300 -0.48 9.11 -15.65
CA GLY A 300 -1.17 9.26 -14.37
C GLY A 300 -2.22 8.20 -14.11
N GLU A 301 -3.02 8.45 -13.07
CA GLU A 301 -4.19 7.63 -12.73
C GLU A 301 -3.87 6.26 -12.10
N ARG A 302 -2.63 6.03 -11.66
CA ARG A 302 -2.28 4.89 -10.80
C ARG A 302 -2.36 5.27 -9.33
N SER A 303 -2.33 4.26 -8.47
CA SER A 303 -2.53 4.43 -7.03
C SER A 303 -1.54 5.41 -6.42
N PHE A 304 -0.25 5.36 -6.82
CA PHE A 304 0.74 6.34 -6.40
C PHE A 304 0.32 7.76 -6.79
N ASP A 305 0.11 8.01 -8.09
CA ASP A 305 -0.18 9.34 -8.62
C ASP A 305 -1.43 9.95 -7.96
N LEU A 306 -2.49 9.14 -7.84
CA LEU A 306 -3.76 9.59 -7.29
C LEU A 306 -3.67 9.84 -5.77
N ILE A 307 -3.00 8.98 -5.01
CA ILE A 307 -2.79 9.22 -3.57
C ILE A 307 -1.92 10.47 -3.37
N SER A 308 -0.84 10.58 -4.14
CA SER A 308 0.07 11.72 -4.07
C SER A 308 -0.65 13.03 -4.40
N TYR A 309 -1.49 13.03 -5.44
CA TYR A 309 -2.28 14.20 -5.84
C TYR A 309 -3.36 14.57 -4.82
N PHE A 310 -4.13 13.58 -4.33
CA PHE A 310 -5.26 13.85 -3.45
C PHE A 310 -4.85 14.16 -2.01
N TYR A 311 -3.72 13.64 -1.50
CA TYR A 311 -3.39 13.73 -0.06
C TYR A 311 -1.98 14.25 0.24
N LEU A 312 -1.00 14.04 -0.64
CA LEU A 312 0.40 14.35 -0.34
C LEU A 312 0.92 15.62 -1.02
N GLY A 313 0.16 16.15 -2.00
CA GLY A 313 0.37 17.46 -2.60
C GLY A 313 1.11 17.46 -3.93
N ASN A 314 1.37 16.29 -4.53
CA ASN A 314 1.90 16.26 -5.89
C ASN A 314 0.93 16.88 -6.89
N ASN A 315 1.45 17.40 -7.99
CA ASN A 315 0.63 17.73 -9.15
C ASN A 315 0.18 16.43 -9.84
N ARG A 316 -0.94 16.46 -10.58
CA ARG A 316 -1.56 15.26 -11.17
C ARG A 316 -0.61 14.45 -12.06
N ASN A 317 0.32 15.12 -12.74
CA ASN A 317 1.22 14.53 -13.74
C ASN A 317 2.70 14.82 -13.42
N GLU A 318 3.05 15.11 -12.16
CA GLU A 318 4.44 15.38 -11.74
C GLU A 318 4.72 14.95 -10.29
N GLU A 319 5.92 14.41 -10.04
CA GLU A 319 6.46 14.04 -8.72
C GLU A 319 6.96 15.26 -7.93
N THR A 320 6.05 16.16 -7.56
CA THR A 320 6.43 17.45 -6.95
C THR A 320 7.09 17.31 -5.58
N TYR A 321 6.48 16.53 -4.67
CA TYR A 321 6.94 16.36 -3.30
C TYR A 321 7.29 14.91 -2.98
N PHE A 322 6.53 13.95 -3.51
CA PHE A 322 6.79 12.52 -3.35
C PHE A 322 7.21 11.93 -4.69
N SER A 323 8.17 11.01 -4.68
CA SER A 323 8.66 10.32 -5.87
C SER A 323 8.50 8.82 -5.74
N ASP A 324 8.65 8.12 -6.85
CA ASP A 324 8.70 6.66 -6.94
C ASP A 324 9.74 6.03 -6.01
N TRP A 325 10.80 6.77 -5.65
CA TRP A 325 11.80 6.32 -4.66
C TRP A 325 11.18 6.08 -3.29
N ASP A 326 10.13 6.83 -2.93
CA ASP A 326 9.40 6.65 -1.68
C ASP A 326 8.77 5.25 -1.60
N LEU A 327 8.31 4.71 -2.73
CA LEU A 327 7.70 3.37 -2.78
C LEU A 327 8.70 2.27 -2.43
N ILE A 328 9.99 2.46 -2.74
CA ILE A 328 11.07 1.51 -2.40
C ILE A 328 11.42 1.56 -0.91
N THR A 329 11.22 2.70 -0.24
CA THR A 329 11.44 2.80 1.20
C THR A 329 10.40 1.99 1.98
N ILE A 330 10.80 1.45 3.13
CA ILE A 330 9.88 0.76 4.04
C ILE A 330 8.77 1.70 4.51
N ARG A 331 9.13 2.95 4.82
CA ARG A 331 8.22 3.99 5.32
C ARG A 331 7.19 4.41 4.28
N GLY A 332 7.63 4.67 3.04
CA GLY A 332 6.73 5.04 1.95
C GLY A 332 5.81 3.89 1.55
N SER A 333 6.33 2.66 1.43
CA SER A 333 5.48 1.47 1.24
C SER A 333 4.36 1.39 2.29
N ILE A 334 4.68 1.59 3.57
CA ILE A 334 3.68 1.57 4.65
C ILE A 334 2.70 2.72 4.54
N LEU A 335 3.19 3.95 4.32
CA LEU A 335 2.34 5.13 4.23
C LEU A 335 1.31 4.98 3.10
N TYR A 336 1.74 4.68 1.87
CA TYR A 336 0.83 4.55 0.74
C TYR A 336 -0.16 3.40 0.92
N SER A 337 0.30 2.27 1.47
CA SER A 337 -0.59 1.15 1.76
C SER A 337 -1.63 1.52 2.83
N ALA A 338 -1.22 2.17 3.92
CA ALA A 338 -2.14 2.60 4.97
C ALA A 338 -3.17 3.61 4.45
N ILE A 339 -2.76 4.57 3.61
CA ILE A 339 -3.68 5.50 2.95
C ILE A 339 -4.68 4.75 2.08
N TYR A 340 -4.21 3.85 1.20
CA TYR A 340 -5.08 3.16 0.26
C TYR A 340 -6.03 2.19 0.97
N LEU A 341 -5.55 1.50 2.00
CA LEU A 341 -6.38 0.62 2.83
C LEU A 341 -7.45 1.41 3.57
N ASP A 342 -7.13 2.61 4.07
CA ASP A 342 -8.12 3.47 4.74
C ASP A 342 -9.18 4.01 3.76
N MET A 343 -8.77 4.39 2.54
CA MET A 343 -9.70 4.75 1.45
C MET A 343 -10.72 3.62 1.19
N LEU A 344 -10.24 2.38 1.06
CA LEU A 344 -11.08 1.21 0.85
C LEU A 344 -11.94 0.89 2.07
N TYR A 345 -11.35 0.96 3.27
CA TYR A 345 -12.03 0.74 4.54
C TYR A 345 -13.24 1.67 4.69
N GLN A 346 -13.03 2.99 4.59
CA GLN A 346 -14.10 3.98 4.74
C GLN A 346 -15.19 3.83 3.68
N LYS A 347 -14.81 3.49 2.44
CA LYS A 347 -15.76 3.20 1.37
C LYS A 347 -16.64 1.98 1.67
N LEU A 348 -16.07 0.93 2.25
CA LEU A 348 -16.73 -0.38 2.38
C LEU A 348 -17.44 -0.58 3.71
N ILE A 349 -16.93 0.00 4.81
CA ILE A 349 -17.45 -0.21 6.16
C ILE A 349 -18.94 0.15 6.29
N LYS A 350 -19.40 1.14 5.53
CA LYS A 350 -20.80 1.60 5.50
C LYS A 350 -21.80 0.56 4.98
N TYR A 351 -21.34 -0.53 4.36
CA TYR A 351 -22.18 -1.60 3.80
C TYR A 351 -22.12 -2.92 4.59
N ILE A 352 -21.21 -3.04 5.55
CA ILE A 352 -20.95 -4.28 6.29
C ILE A 352 -21.67 -4.30 7.64
N LYS A 353 -22.08 -3.13 8.11
CA LYS A 353 -23.00 -2.93 9.22
C LYS A 353 -24.43 -2.99 8.72
#